data_AF-A0A0S1SKW4-F1
#
_entry.id   AF-A0A0S1SKW4-F1
#
_cell.length_a   1.000
_cell.length_b   1.000
_cell.length_c   1.000
_cell.angle_alpha   90.00
_cell.angle_beta   90.00
_cell.angle_gamma   90.00
#
_symmetry.space_group_name_H-M   'P 1'
#
loop_
_entity.id
_entity.type
_entity.pdbx_description
1 polymer ?
#
loop_
_entity_poly.entity_id
_entity_poly.type
_entity_poly.pdbx_seq_one_letter_code
_entity_poly.pdbx_strand_id
1 'polypeptide(L)'
;MTLDACIAHAIHSDLDIIAAIPEVQELAVEELEPYIERYVVEVQNSLREVIQDRGEPYLRCKDAAGLCATCLEAGVMLPPAMLLKMCQTILQLLTLDARFILDTEDGKSLYYVKLGVA
;
A
#
# COMPACT_ATOMS: atom_id res chain seq x y z
N MET A 1 -7.09 -6.92 -9.68
CA MET A 1 -5.70 -7.21 -9.25
C MET A 1 -5.72 -8.15 -8.05
N THR A 2 -4.64 -8.88 -7.76
CA THR A 2 -4.52 -9.60 -6.47
C THR A 2 -4.28 -8.59 -5.36
N LEU A 3 -4.67 -8.92 -4.11
CA LEU A 3 -4.44 -8.05 -2.96
C LEU A 3 -2.96 -7.66 -2.82
N ASP A 4 -2.05 -8.62 -3.03
CA ASP A 4 -0.60 -8.37 -2.99
C ASP A 4 -0.14 -7.31 -3.99
N ALA A 5 -0.68 -7.34 -5.22
CA ALA A 5 -0.35 -6.34 -6.22
C ALA A 5 -0.88 -4.95 -5.87
N CYS A 6 -2.07 -4.87 -5.23
CA CYS A 6 -2.62 -3.62 -4.76
C CYS A 6 -1.80 -3.03 -3.60
N ILE A 7 -1.39 -3.87 -2.64
CA ILE A 7 -0.55 -3.46 -1.52
C ILE A 7 0.81 -2.99 -2.03
N ALA A 8 1.46 -3.75 -2.92
CA ALA A 8 2.74 -3.38 -3.50
C ALA A 8 2.67 -2.03 -4.24
N HIS A 9 1.60 -1.80 -5.01
CA HIS A 9 1.41 -0.51 -5.67
C HIS A 9 1.22 0.63 -4.67
N ALA A 10 0.37 0.44 -3.65
CA ALA A 10 0.13 1.46 -2.63
C ALA A 10 1.41 1.81 -1.86
N ILE A 11 2.25 0.83 -1.56
CA ILE A 11 3.59 1.06 -0.99
C ILE A 11 4.42 1.90 -1.96
N HIS A 12 4.49 1.51 -3.23
CA HIS A 12 5.28 2.24 -4.21
C HIS A 12 4.81 3.69 -4.43
N SER A 13 3.49 3.95 -4.41
CA SER A 13 2.91 5.27 -4.70
C SER A 13 2.77 6.19 -3.50
N ASP A 14 2.59 5.63 -2.30
CA ASP A 14 2.17 6.41 -1.12
C ASP A 14 3.14 6.33 0.07
N LEU A 15 4.09 5.38 0.08
CA LEU A 15 5.07 5.28 1.16
C LEU A 15 6.13 6.38 1.03
N ASP A 16 6.14 7.28 2.00
CA ASP A 16 7.24 8.23 2.20
C ASP A 16 8.17 7.68 3.28
N ILE A 17 9.29 7.10 2.86
CA ILE A 17 10.27 6.48 3.77
C ILE A 17 10.81 7.46 4.80
N ILE A 18 11.00 8.73 4.44
CA ILE A 18 11.56 9.73 5.34
C ILE A 18 10.56 10.11 6.43
N ALA A 19 9.28 10.20 6.07
CA ALA A 19 8.22 10.46 7.04
C ALA A 19 7.90 9.22 7.90
N ALA A 20 8.06 8.02 7.35
CA ALA A 20 7.76 6.76 8.03
C ALA A 20 8.88 6.32 8.99
N ILE A 21 10.14 6.55 8.61
CA ILE A 21 11.34 6.18 9.37
C ILE A 21 12.31 7.38 9.37
N PRO A 22 12.12 8.36 10.28
CA PRO A 22 13.00 9.53 10.33
C PRO A 22 14.48 9.18 10.59
N GLU A 23 14.75 8.10 11.33
CA GLU A 23 16.09 7.64 11.69
C GLU A 23 16.91 7.14 10.50
N VAL A 24 16.30 6.89 9.33
CA VAL A 24 17.03 6.54 8.10
C VAL A 24 18.05 7.61 7.71
N GLN A 25 17.83 8.88 8.10
CA GLN A 25 18.76 9.98 7.82
C GLN A 25 20.08 9.87 8.60
N GLU A 26 20.12 9.06 9.65
CA GLU A 26 21.29 8.87 10.52
C GLU A 26 22.08 7.61 10.16
N LEU A 27 21.55 6.76 9.26
CA LEU A 27 22.20 5.53 8.84
C LEU A 27 23.37 5.80 7.89
N ALA A 28 24.39 4.94 7.96
CA ALA A 28 25.44 4.92 6.96
C ALA A 28 24.86 4.52 5.59
N VAL A 29 25.44 5.04 4.51
CA VAL A 29 24.91 4.84 3.15
C VAL A 29 24.86 3.35 2.79
N GLU A 30 25.83 2.59 3.27
CA GLU A 30 25.94 1.14 3.05
C GLU A 30 24.82 0.34 3.76
N GLU A 31 24.18 0.93 4.77
CA GLU A 31 23.12 0.29 5.57
C GLU A 31 21.71 0.72 5.13
N LEU A 32 21.58 1.80 4.35
CA LEU A 32 20.29 2.37 3.91
C LEU A 32 19.43 1.37 3.14
N GLU A 33 19.96 0.84 2.05
CA GLU A 33 19.23 -0.08 1.15
C GLU A 33 18.69 -1.32 1.89
N PRO A 34 19.51 -2.11 2.61
CA PRO A 34 19.01 -3.30 3.30
C PRO A 34 18.04 -2.97 4.44
N TYR A 35 18.17 -1.79 5.07
CA TYR A 35 17.24 -1.35 6.10
C TYR A 35 15.87 -1.01 5.52
N ILE A 36 15.84 -0.20 4.45
CA ILE A 36 14.61 0.19 3.76
C ILE A 36 13.90 -1.03 3.17
N GLU A 37 14.64 -1.93 2.53
CA GLU A 37 14.09 -3.15 1.96
C GLU A 37 13.39 -4.00 3.03
N ARG A 38 14.04 -4.20 4.18
CA ARG A 38 13.46 -4.94 5.30
C ARG A 38 12.17 -4.29 5.80
N TYR A 39 12.19 -2.98 6.00
CA TYR A 39 11.02 -2.24 6.46
C TYR A 39 9.85 -2.35 5.47
N VAL A 40 10.12 -2.20 4.17
CA VAL A 40 9.09 -2.33 3.12
C VAL A 40 8.46 -3.72 3.14
N VAL A 41 9.27 -4.77 3.28
CA VAL A 41 8.79 -6.15 3.38
C VAL A 41 7.94 -6.37 4.63
N GLU A 42 8.36 -5.83 5.77
CA GLU A 42 7.60 -5.90 7.03
C GLU A 42 6.24 -5.20 6.91
N VAL A 43 6.21 -4.00 6.35
CA VAL A 43 4.96 -3.25 6.08
C VAL A 43 4.05 -4.03 5.13
N GLN A 44 4.59 -4.56 4.03
CA GLN A 44 3.82 -5.35 3.07
C GLN A 44 3.21 -6.59 3.71
N ASN A 45 3.99 -7.34 4.50
CA ASN A 45 3.53 -8.54 5.19
C ASN A 45 2.46 -8.21 6.23
N SER A 46 2.69 -7.17 7.04
CA SER A 46 1.75 -6.73 8.07
C SER A 46 0.41 -6.30 7.45
N LEU A 47 0.43 -5.49 6.39
CA LEU A 47 -0.77 -5.10 5.66
C LEU A 47 -1.49 -6.32 5.07
N ARG A 48 -0.75 -7.23 4.43
CA ARG A 48 -1.33 -8.44 3.84
C ARG A 48 -2.06 -9.27 4.87
N GLU A 49 -1.40 -9.58 6.00
CA GLU A 49 -1.97 -10.40 7.07
C GLU A 49 -3.24 -9.77 7.63
N VAL A 50 -3.20 -8.49 7.99
CA VAL A 50 -4.36 -7.81 8.61
C VAL A 50 -5.52 -7.69 7.63
N ILE A 51 -5.25 -7.35 6.36
CA ILE A 51 -6.30 -7.19 5.36
C ILE A 51 -6.92 -8.55 5.01
N GLN A 52 -6.13 -9.63 4.95
CA GLN A 52 -6.65 -10.99 4.73
C GLN A 52 -7.51 -11.47 5.90
N ASP A 53 -7.08 -11.22 7.13
CA ASP A 53 -7.76 -11.73 8.32
C ASP A 53 -9.01 -10.93 8.69
N ARG A 54 -8.96 -9.59 8.55
CA ARG A 54 -9.99 -8.67 9.10
C ARG A 54 -10.47 -7.62 8.10
N GLY A 55 -9.83 -7.49 6.95
CA GLY A 55 -10.08 -6.42 5.98
C GLY A 55 -11.32 -6.62 5.10
N GLU A 56 -11.77 -7.86 4.89
CA GLU A 56 -12.85 -8.20 3.95
C GLU A 56 -14.13 -7.36 4.11
N PRO A 57 -14.66 -7.10 5.33
CA PRO A 57 -15.84 -6.26 5.51
C PRO A 57 -15.64 -4.85 4.95
N TYR A 58 -14.47 -4.25 5.21
CA TYR A 58 -14.11 -2.90 4.78
C TYR A 58 -13.82 -2.82 3.28
N LEU A 59 -13.23 -3.87 2.71
CA LEU A 59 -13.06 -4.00 1.27
C LEU A 59 -14.41 -4.02 0.54
N ARG A 60 -15.39 -4.76 1.06
CA ARG A 60 -16.72 -4.86 0.48
C ARG A 60 -17.52 -3.56 0.57
N CYS A 61 -17.47 -2.87 1.70
CA CYS A 61 -18.18 -1.60 1.88
C CYS A 61 -17.40 -0.39 1.36
N LYS A 62 -16.19 -0.59 0.81
CA LYS A 62 -15.28 0.46 0.31
C LYS A 62 -14.91 1.49 1.37
N ASP A 63 -14.76 1.05 2.61
CA ASP A 63 -14.45 1.91 3.74
C ASP A 63 -12.94 1.96 4.03
N ALA A 64 -12.28 2.96 3.47
CA ALA A 64 -10.84 3.16 3.68
C ALA A 64 -10.50 3.53 5.12
N ALA A 65 -11.39 4.25 5.82
CA ALA A 65 -11.14 4.70 7.18
C ALA A 65 -11.26 3.52 8.16
N GLY A 66 -12.27 2.68 8.00
CA GLY A 66 -12.42 1.45 8.77
C GLY A 66 -11.28 0.46 8.54
N LEU A 67 -10.81 0.32 7.29
CA LEU A 67 -9.63 -0.49 6.98
C LEU A 67 -8.37 0.06 7.66
N CYS A 68 -8.15 1.37 7.58
CA CYS A 68 -7.03 2.05 8.24
C CYS A 68 -7.07 1.86 9.77
N ALA A 69 -8.23 2.06 10.41
CA ALA A 69 -8.40 1.84 11.84
C ALA A 69 -8.05 0.40 12.23
N THR A 70 -8.50 -0.58 11.46
CA THR A 70 -8.19 -2.00 11.68
C THR A 70 -6.69 -2.30 11.57
N CYS A 71 -6.02 -1.71 10.58
CA CYS A 71 -4.57 -1.80 10.41
C CYS A 71 -3.81 -1.16 11.59
N LEU A 72 -4.25 0.00 12.07
CA LEU A 72 -3.66 0.66 13.25
C LEU A 72 -3.83 -0.17 14.52
N GLU A 73 -5.04 -0.72 14.76
CA GLU A 73 -5.32 -1.58 15.91
C GLU A 73 -4.50 -2.88 15.89
N ALA A 74 -4.17 -3.37 14.70
CA ALA A 74 -3.30 -4.53 14.52
C ALA A 74 -1.80 -4.22 14.64
N GLY A 75 -1.42 -2.94 14.79
CA GLY A 75 -0.04 -2.52 15.01
C GLY A 75 0.78 -2.30 13.74
N VAL A 76 0.14 -2.02 12.60
CA VAL A 76 0.86 -1.64 11.37
C VAL A 76 1.67 -0.36 11.64
N MET A 77 2.98 -0.44 11.48
CA MET A 77 3.95 0.62 11.84
C MET A 77 4.05 1.71 10.76
N LEU A 78 2.95 2.43 10.52
CA LEU A 78 2.90 3.55 9.57
C LEU A 78 2.21 4.77 10.18
N PRO A 79 2.61 6.01 9.81
CA PRO A 79 1.88 7.21 10.18
C PRO A 79 0.41 7.13 9.73
N PRO A 80 -0.59 7.48 10.58
CA PRO A 80 -2.00 7.28 10.27
C PRO A 80 -2.48 7.92 8.96
N ALA A 81 -1.98 9.12 8.63
CA ALA A 81 -2.34 9.81 7.39
C ALA A 81 -1.82 9.07 6.15
N MET A 82 -0.62 8.50 6.23
CA MET A 82 0.00 7.72 5.17
C MET A 82 -0.71 6.38 4.99
N LEU A 83 -0.98 5.68 6.09
CA LEU A 83 -1.73 4.43 6.08
C LEU A 83 -3.14 4.62 5.50
N LEU A 84 -3.83 5.71 5.86
CA LEU A 84 -5.13 6.03 5.29
C LEU A 84 -5.06 6.19 3.76
N LYS A 85 -4.05 6.92 3.27
CA LYS A 85 -3.83 7.10 1.83
C LYS A 85 -3.58 5.77 1.13
N MET A 86 -2.75 4.91 1.71
CA MET A 86 -2.50 3.56 1.20
C MET A 86 -3.79 2.71 1.16
N CYS A 87 -4.60 2.73 2.23
CA CYS A 87 -5.88 2.03 2.25
C CYS A 87 -6.85 2.54 1.17
N GLN A 88 -6.87 3.85 0.90
CA GLN A 88 -7.64 4.43 -0.20
C GLN A 88 -7.15 3.91 -1.56
N THR A 89 -5.83 3.92 -1.79
CA THR A 89 -5.22 3.40 -3.03
C THR A 89 -5.53 1.91 -3.23
N ILE A 90 -5.39 1.08 -2.19
CA ILE A 90 -5.72 -0.35 -2.25
C ILE A 90 -7.18 -0.56 -2.66
N LEU A 91 -8.12 0.17 -2.04
CA LEU A 91 -9.54 0.09 -2.38
C LEU A 91 -9.83 0.56 -3.81
N GLN A 92 -9.17 1.63 -4.27
CA GLN A 92 -9.29 2.09 -5.65
C GLN A 92 -8.84 0.99 -6.61
N LEU A 93 -7.67 0.39 -6.41
CA LEU A 93 -7.13 -0.66 -7.27
C LEU A 93 -7.95 -1.96 -7.25
N LEU A 94 -8.63 -2.25 -6.13
CA LEU A 94 -9.53 -3.40 -6.02
C LEU A 94 -10.90 -3.15 -6.66
N THR A 95 -11.36 -1.89 -6.68
CA THR A 95 -12.65 -1.51 -7.26
C THR A 95 -12.59 -1.22 -8.75
N LEU A 96 -11.43 -0.77 -9.22
CA LEU A 96 -11.09 -0.77 -10.63
C LEU A 96 -10.86 -2.21 -11.06
N ASP A 97 -11.63 -2.72 -12.03
CA ASP A 97 -11.23 -3.86 -12.89
C ASP A 97 -10.03 -3.44 -13.78
N ALA A 98 -9.06 -2.74 -13.19
CA ALA A 98 -7.83 -2.29 -13.80
C ALA A 98 -6.93 -3.50 -13.98
N ARG A 99 -6.68 -3.87 -15.22
CA ARG A 99 -5.59 -4.78 -15.55
C ARG A 99 -4.34 -3.92 -15.72
N PHE A 100 -3.36 -4.12 -14.85
CA PHE A 100 -2.00 -3.61 -15.05
C PHE A 100 -1.50 -4.05 -16.42
N ILE A 101 -0.93 -3.13 -17.20
CA ILE A 101 -0.40 -3.41 -18.53
C ILE A 101 1.13 -3.45 -18.49
N LEU A 102 1.77 -2.36 -18.04
CA LEU A 102 3.22 -2.21 -17.98
C LEU A 102 3.61 -0.94 -17.21
N ASP A 103 4.83 -0.91 -16.68
CA ASP A 103 5.49 0.32 -16.24
C ASP A 103 6.18 1.01 -17.43
N THR A 104 5.99 2.31 -17.56
CA THR A 104 6.65 3.11 -18.60
C THR A 104 8.08 3.43 -18.19
N GLU A 105 8.95 3.69 -19.16
CA GLU A 105 10.35 4.07 -18.92
C GLU A 105 10.49 5.32 -18.02
N ASP A 106 9.46 6.17 -17.96
CA ASP A 106 9.36 7.33 -17.04
C ASP A 106 8.94 6.98 -15.59
N GLY A 107 8.86 5.69 -15.22
CA GLY A 107 8.47 5.25 -13.87
C GLY A 107 6.98 5.41 -13.56
N LYS A 108 6.10 5.42 -14.57
CA LYS A 108 4.65 5.50 -14.40
C LYS A 108 4.00 4.17 -14.75
N SER A 109 3.08 3.70 -13.92
CA SER A 109 2.35 2.45 -14.19
C SER A 109 1.12 2.71 -15.08
N LEU A 110 0.98 1.94 -16.18
CA LEU A 110 -0.19 1.97 -17.07
C LEU A 110 -1.22 0.89 -16.69
N TYR A 111 -2.47 1.31 -16.56
CA TYR A 111 -3.61 0.44 -16.23
C TYR A 111 -4.69 0.51 -17.32
N TYR A 112 -5.19 -0.64 -17.75
CA TYR A 112 -6.35 -0.77 -18.62
C TYR A 112 -7.63 -0.86 -17.79
N VAL A 113 -8.57 0.05 -17.98
CA VAL A 113 -9.89 0.04 -17.32
C VAL A 113 -10.98 -0.22 -18.34
N LYS A 114 -11.83 -1.23 -18.11
CA LYS A 114 -13.04 -1.45 -18.92
C LYS A 114 -14.21 -0.71 -18.26
N LEU A 115 -14.60 0.43 -18.83
CA LEU A 115 -15.77 1.17 -18.36
C LEU A 115 -17.04 0.48 -18.90
N GLY A 116 -17.86 -0.05 -18.00
CA GLY A 116 -19.24 -0.46 -18.31
C GLY A 116 -20.12 0.78 -18.42
N VAL A 117 -20.65 1.06 -19.61
CA VAL A 117 -21.65 2.11 -19.79
C VAL A 117 -23.00 1.51 -19.37
N ALA A 118 -23.67 2.13 -18.41
CA ALA A 118 -25.03 1.78 -17.97
C ALA A 118 -26.08 2.29 -18.96
#